data_AF-A0A830ED36-F1
#
_entry.id   AF-A0A830ED36-F1
#
_cell.length_a   1.000
_cell.length_b   1.000
_cell.length_c   1.000
_cell.angle_alpha   90.00
_cell.angle_beta   90.00
_cell.angle_gamma   90.00
#
_symmetry.space_group_name_H-M   'P 1'
#
loop_
_entity.id
_entity.type
_entity.pdbx_description
1 polymer ?
#
loop_
_entity_poly.entity_id
_entity_poly.type
_entity_poly.pdbx_seq_one_letter_code
_entity_poly.pdbx_strand_id
1 'polypeptide(L)'
;MSSESPDSAEFSESDVAEIAVDGRVIARLADIDDLSQSPADEAAAIRMIRQILDDSTEEFEEEHGMSPTEALEKAEPDIQMGNETRGWDSIPVDALTEDH
;
A
#
# COMPACT_ATOMS: atom_id res chain seq x y z
N MET A 1 25.57 -12.53 -19.46
CA MET A 1 25.01 -12.65 -18.10
C MET A 1 23.50 -12.64 -18.30
N SER A 2 22.84 -13.77 -17.99
CA SER A 2 21.42 -13.97 -18.28
C SER A 2 20.56 -12.90 -17.61
N SER A 3 19.85 -12.13 -18.41
CA SER A 3 18.81 -11.19 -18.01
C SER A 3 17.49 -11.95 -17.86
N GLU A 4 17.48 -12.95 -16.99
CA GLU A 4 16.23 -13.62 -16.61
C GLU A 4 15.62 -12.79 -15.48
N SER A 5 14.42 -12.26 -15.73
CA SER A 5 13.60 -11.65 -14.69
C SER A 5 13.41 -12.66 -13.57
N PRO A 6 13.50 -12.25 -12.30
CA PRO A 6 13.28 -13.16 -11.18
C PRO A 6 11.89 -13.79 -11.28
N ASP A 7 11.81 -15.10 -11.02
CA ASP A 7 10.54 -15.81 -10.95
C ASP A 7 9.69 -15.23 -9.80
N SER A 8 8.39 -15.07 -10.06
CA SER A 8 7.43 -14.66 -9.03
C SER A 8 7.34 -15.76 -7.96
N ALA A 9 7.78 -15.47 -6.74
CA ALA A 9 7.53 -16.33 -5.60
C ALA A 9 6.08 -16.15 -5.12
N GLU A 10 5.34 -17.25 -4.94
CA GLU A 10 4.07 -17.22 -4.21
C GLU A 10 4.39 -17.05 -2.71
N PHE A 11 3.89 -15.97 -2.11
CA PHE A 11 4.13 -15.65 -0.70
C PHE A 11 3.29 -16.52 0.22
N SER A 12 3.87 -17.01 1.33
CA SER A 12 3.12 -17.74 2.35
C SER A 12 2.16 -16.80 3.09
N GLU A 13 0.93 -17.26 3.34
CA GLU A 13 -0.20 -16.50 3.91
C GLU A 13 0.01 -15.96 5.35
N SER A 14 1.18 -16.20 5.95
CA SER A 14 1.42 -16.07 7.39
C SER A 14 1.57 -14.62 7.89
N ASP A 15 2.03 -13.69 7.05
CA ASP A 15 2.34 -12.29 7.44
C ASP A 15 1.90 -11.29 6.37
N VAL A 16 0.63 -11.39 5.96
CA VAL A 16 0.01 -10.42 5.05
C VAL A 16 -0.75 -9.39 5.87
N ALA A 17 -0.53 -8.09 5.61
CA ALA A 17 -1.42 -7.01 6.03
C ALA A 17 -2.42 -6.71 4.91
N GLU A 18 -3.70 -6.66 5.23
CA GLU A 18 -4.77 -6.33 4.30
C GLU A 18 -5.30 -4.92 4.59
N ILE A 19 -5.66 -4.20 3.53
CA ILE A 19 -6.35 -2.91 3.61
C ILE A 19 -7.77 -3.12 3.09
N ALA A 20 -8.76 -2.77 3.90
CA ALA A 20 -10.17 -2.78 3.54
C ALA A 20 -10.78 -1.38 3.58
N VAL A 21 -11.71 -1.14 2.66
CA VAL A 21 -12.49 0.09 2.56
C VAL A 21 -13.97 -0.31 2.47
N ASP A 22 -14.80 0.20 3.37
CA ASP A 22 -16.23 -0.12 3.49
C ASP A 22 -16.50 -1.64 3.53
N GLY A 23 -15.65 -2.36 4.27
CA GLY A 23 -15.74 -3.82 4.44
C GLY A 23 -15.27 -4.64 3.23
N ARG A 24 -14.70 -4.03 2.20
CA ARG A 24 -14.10 -4.72 1.05
C ARG A 24 -12.58 -4.60 1.07
N VAL A 25 -11.88 -5.74 1.05
CA VAL A 25 -10.41 -5.77 0.88
C VAL A 25 -10.03 -5.22 -0.51
N ILE A 26 -9.20 -4.18 -0.52
CA ILE A 26 -8.72 -3.52 -1.74
C ILE A 26 -7.22 -3.74 -1.98
N ALA A 27 -6.44 -4.04 -0.95
CA ALA A 27 -5.00 -4.30 -1.07
C ALA A 27 -4.51 -5.34 -0.07
N ARG A 28 -3.43 -6.02 -0.43
CA ARG A 28 -2.70 -7.00 0.39
C ARG A 28 -1.21 -6.69 0.30
N LEU A 29 -0.57 -6.48 1.43
CA LEU A 29 0.87 -6.29 1.57
C LEU A 29 1.45 -7.51 2.27
N ALA A 30 2.34 -8.23 1.59
CA ALA A 30 3.09 -9.33 2.19
C ALA A 30 4.50 -8.84 2.49
N ASP A 31 4.96 -9.02 3.73
CA ASP A 31 6.36 -8.78 4.05
C ASP A 31 7.22 -9.87 3.40
N ILE A 32 8.28 -9.43 2.73
CA ILE A 32 9.35 -10.32 2.31
C ILE A 32 10.38 -10.28 3.43
N ASP A 33 10.58 -11.42 4.11
CA ASP A 33 11.47 -11.60 5.27
C ASP A 33 12.91 -11.06 5.08
N ASP A 34 13.31 -10.71 3.86
CA ASP A 34 14.70 -10.40 3.51
C ASP A 34 14.94 -9.07 2.78
N LEU A 35 14.11 -8.04 2.99
CA LEU A 35 14.39 -6.69 2.47
C LEU A 35 15.55 -5.99 3.20
N SER A 36 15.94 -6.46 4.39
CA SER A 36 16.94 -5.83 5.25
C SER A 36 18.39 -6.22 4.97
N GLN A 37 18.67 -7.02 3.92
CA GLN A 37 20.04 -7.50 3.66
C GLN A 37 21.00 -6.38 3.22
N SER A 38 20.47 -5.25 2.73
CA SER A 38 21.25 -4.08 2.37
C SER A 38 20.42 -2.80 2.49
N PRO A 39 20.96 -1.71 3.09
CA PRO A 39 20.32 -0.39 3.08
C PRO A 39 20.00 0.12 1.66
N ALA A 40 20.73 -0.34 0.64
CA ALA A 40 20.48 0.03 -0.74
C ALA A 40 19.19 -0.61 -1.29
N ASP A 41 18.88 -1.84 -0.89
CA ASP A 41 17.70 -2.57 -1.36
C ASP A 41 16.44 -1.98 -0.73
N GLU A 42 16.48 -1.68 0.57
CA GLU A 42 15.42 -0.96 1.27
C GLU A 42 15.18 0.43 0.66
N ALA A 43 16.24 1.21 0.42
CA ALA A 43 16.12 2.52 -0.20
C ALA A 43 15.56 2.45 -1.64
N ALA A 44 15.93 1.43 -2.41
CA ALA A 44 15.41 1.21 -3.75
C ALA A 44 13.91 0.85 -3.72
N ALA A 45 13.49 -0.03 -2.81
CA ALA A 45 12.10 -0.40 -2.62
C ALA A 45 11.25 0.82 -2.24
N ILE A 46 11.67 1.60 -1.24
CA ILE A 46 10.99 2.83 -0.83
C ILE A 46 10.87 3.81 -1.99
N ARG A 47 11.96 4.01 -2.76
CA ARG A 47 11.95 4.96 -3.88
C ARG A 47 11.01 4.53 -5.00
N MET A 48 10.96 3.23 -5.31
CA MET A 48 10.06 2.69 -6.33
C MET A 48 8.59 2.79 -5.89
N ILE A 49 8.28 2.43 -4.64
CA ILE A 49 6.92 2.55 -4.10
C ILE A 49 6.44 4.00 -4.17
N ARG A 50 7.29 4.96 -3.76
CA ARG A 50 6.95 6.39 -3.87
C ARG A 50 6.64 6.82 -5.29
N GLN A 51 7.45 6.41 -6.26
CA GLN A 51 7.18 6.74 -7.66
C GLN A 51 5.84 6.17 -8.15
N ILE A 52 5.53 4.91 -7.80
CA ILE A 52 4.24 4.30 -8.15
C ILE A 52 3.08 5.10 -7.54
N LEU A 53 3.22 5.55 -6.29
CA LEU A 53 2.21 6.36 -5.61
C LEU A 53 2.06 7.74 -6.25
N ASP A 54 3.17 8.40 -6.62
CA ASP A 54 3.17 9.69 -7.31
C ASP A 54 2.42 9.56 -8.65
N ASP A 55 2.80 8.58 -9.47
CA ASP A 55 2.19 8.32 -10.79
C ASP A 55 0.68 8.00 -10.66
N SER A 56 0.31 7.18 -9.67
CA SER A 56 -1.10 6.81 -9.41
C SER A 56 -1.92 7.99 -8.87
N THR A 57 -1.29 8.91 -8.14
CA THR A 57 -1.94 10.13 -7.64
C THR A 57 -2.24 11.08 -8.78
N GLU A 58 -1.27 11.29 -9.68
CA GLU A 58 -1.47 12.10 -10.89
C GLU A 58 -2.59 11.52 -11.76
N GLU A 59 -2.58 10.21 -12.01
CA GLU A 59 -3.64 9.53 -12.78
C GLU A 59 -5.02 9.70 -12.12
N PHE A 60 -5.13 9.51 -10.80
CA PHE A 60 -6.38 9.70 -10.07
C PHE A 60 -6.88 11.16 -10.18
N GLU A 61 -5.99 12.14 -10.03
CA GLU A 61 -6.32 13.56 -10.14
C GLU A 61 -6.79 13.92 -11.55
N GLU A 62 -6.15 13.38 -12.59
CA GLU A 62 -6.58 13.56 -13.99
C GLU A 62 -7.96 12.95 -14.26
N GLU A 63 -8.23 11.75 -13.74
CA GLU A 63 -9.50 11.05 -13.97
C GLU A 63 -10.66 11.65 -13.16
N HIS A 64 -10.42 12.06 -11.92
CA HIS A 64 -11.47 12.45 -10.98
C HIS A 64 -11.53 13.95 -10.67
N GLY A 65 -10.53 14.74 -11.10
CA GLY A 65 -10.48 16.19 -10.93
C GLY A 65 -10.36 16.65 -9.47
N MET A 66 -9.84 15.79 -8.60
CA MET A 66 -9.58 16.07 -7.18
C MET A 66 -8.47 15.15 -6.67
N SER A 67 -7.80 15.54 -5.59
CA SER A 67 -6.74 14.70 -5.01
C SER A 67 -7.33 13.49 -4.26
N PRO A 68 -6.56 12.39 -4.10
CA PRO A 68 -6.98 11.25 -3.27
C PRO A 68 -7.34 11.66 -1.85
N THR A 69 -6.58 12.59 -1.26
CA THR A 69 -6.85 13.17 0.07
C THR A 69 -8.23 13.83 0.12
N GLU A 70 -8.54 14.70 -0.84
CA GLU A 70 -9.84 15.36 -0.93
C GLU A 70 -10.99 14.35 -1.13
N ALA A 71 -10.73 13.25 -1.85
CA ALA A 71 -11.71 12.19 -2.06
C ALA A 71 -12.01 11.44 -0.75
N LEU A 72 -10.98 11.13 0.05
CA LEU A 72 -11.15 10.49 1.36
C LEU A 72 -11.87 11.40 2.36
N GLU A 73 -11.51 12.68 2.44
CA GLU A 73 -12.18 13.65 3.31
C GLU A 73 -13.65 13.86 2.97
N LYS A 74 -14.01 13.81 1.67
CA LYS A 74 -15.40 13.96 1.23
C LYS A 74 -16.24 12.71 1.44
N ALA A 75 -15.64 11.53 1.26
CA ALA A 75 -16.35 10.27 1.33
C ALA A 75 -16.45 9.71 2.76
N GLU A 76 -15.52 10.10 3.63
CA GLU A 76 -15.39 9.60 5.00
C GLU A 76 -15.53 8.07 5.10
N PRO A 77 -14.78 7.28 4.28
CA PRO A 77 -14.98 5.84 4.24
C PRO A 77 -14.50 5.16 5.53
N ASP A 78 -15.05 3.98 5.83
CA ASP A 78 -14.51 3.13 6.90
C ASP A 78 -13.28 2.39 6.38
N ILE A 79 -12.10 2.86 6.79
CA ILE A 79 -10.81 2.28 6.40
C ILE A 79 -10.32 1.38 7.53
N GLN A 80 -9.97 0.15 7.19
CA GLN A 80 -9.52 -0.84 8.16
C GLN A 80 -8.23 -1.48 7.66
N MET A 81 -7.28 -1.69 8.58
CA MET A 81 -6.08 -2.47 8.33
C MET A 81 -6.06 -3.65 9.28
N GLY A 82 -5.74 -4.82 8.76
CA GLY A 82 -5.78 -6.03 9.57
C GLY A 82 -5.40 -7.27 8.79
N ASN A 83 -5.54 -8.41 9.44
CA ASN A 83 -5.51 -9.71 8.79
C ASN A 83 -6.29 -10.74 9.60
N GLU A 84 -6.45 -11.95 9.05
CA GLU A 84 -7.20 -13.04 9.70
C GLU A 84 -6.63 -13.41 11.09
N THR A 85 -5.34 -13.16 11.32
CA THR A 85 -4.63 -13.56 12.54
C THR A 85 -4.64 -12.51 13.64
N ARG A 86 -4.57 -11.22 13.30
CA ARG A 86 -4.44 -10.08 14.22
C ARG A 86 -5.73 -9.31 14.43
N GLY A 87 -6.76 -9.56 13.61
CA GLY A 87 -8.00 -8.80 13.63
C GLY A 87 -7.91 -7.51 12.80
N TRP A 88 -8.99 -6.75 12.79
CA TRP A 88 -9.14 -5.53 11.99
C TRP A 88 -9.17 -4.31 12.90
N ASP A 89 -8.28 -3.37 12.62
CA ASP A 89 -8.22 -2.07 13.28
C ASP A 89 -8.69 -0.98 12.32
N SER A 90 -9.66 -0.16 12.76
CA SER A 90 -10.10 1.00 11.97
C SER A 90 -9.05 2.11 12.04
N ILE A 91 -8.76 2.69 10.88
CA ILE A 91 -7.84 3.82 10.72
C ILE A 91 -8.69 5.07 10.43
N PRO A 92 -8.60 6.12 11.27
CA PRO A 92 -9.32 7.36 11.00
C PRO A 92 -8.74 8.03 9.74
N VAL A 93 -9.61 8.58 8.90
CA VAL A 93 -9.22 9.29 7.66
C VAL A 93 -8.20 10.38 7.95
N ASP A 94 -8.37 11.13 9.05
CA ASP A 94 -7.44 12.20 9.45
C ASP A 94 -6.00 11.69 9.64
N ALA A 95 -5.81 10.45 10.10
CA ALA A 95 -4.47 9.88 10.28
C ALA A 95 -3.80 9.49 8.95
N LEU A 96 -4.55 9.47 7.84
CA LEU A 96 -4.06 9.17 6.50
C LEU A 96 -3.84 10.43 5.65
N THR A 97 -4.40 11.56 6.07
CA THR A 97 -4.33 12.84 5.35
C THR A 97 -3.35 13.83 5.97
N GLU A 98 -2.84 13.57 7.18
CA GLU A 98 -1.74 14.35 7.77
C GLU A 98 -0.41 14.11 7.00
N ASP A 99 -0.01 15.09 6.19
CA ASP A 99 1.29 15.18 5.51
C ASP A 99 2.45 14.95 6.51
N HIS A 100 3.31 13.96 6.22
CA HIS A 100 4.56 13.69 6.94
C HIS A 100 5.80 14.00 6.09
#